data_AF-A0A935DJZ3-F1
#
_entry.id   AF-A0A935DJZ3-F1
#
_cell.length_a   1.000
_cell.length_b   1.000
_cell.length_c   1.000
_cell.angle_alpha   90.00
_cell.angle_beta   90.00
_cell.angle_gamma   90.00
#
_symmetry.space_group_name_H-M   'P 1'
#
loop_
_entity.id
_entity.type
_entity.pdbx_description
1 polymer ?
#
loop_
_entity_poly.entity_id
_entity_poly.type
_entity_poly.pdbx_seq_one_letter_code
_entity_poly.pdbx_strand_id
1 'polypeptide(L)' 'MFWGSFAAREPLGNRAHAARILDLVAEGTLRPHVDRVVPFARSSEALERLERRQVLGKVVLVP' A
#
# COMPACT_ATOMS: atom_id res chain seq x y z
N MET A 1 -2.49 0.00 17.56
CA MET A 1 -3.35 0.93 16.80
C MET A 1 -3.64 0.30 15.45
N PHE A 2 -4.88 -0.13 15.18
CA PHE A 2 -5.24 -0.85 13.95
C PHE A 2 -5.96 0.08 12.98
N TRP A 3 -5.34 0.36 11.83
CA TRP A 3 -5.92 1.24 10.80
C TRP A 3 -7.31 0.80 10.34
N GLY A 4 -7.54 -0.51 10.16
CA GLY A 4 -8.84 -1.02 9.72
C GLY A 4 -9.99 -0.71 10.69
N SER A 5 -9.75 -0.83 11.99
CA SER A 5 -10.76 -0.51 13.01
C SER A 5 -11.03 1.00 13.08
N PHE A 6 -9.99 1.83 12.97
CA PHE A 6 -10.15 3.29 12.84
C PHE A 6 -10.95 3.65 11.60
N ALA A 7 -10.60 3.12 10.42
CA ALA A 7 -11.26 3.43 9.17
C ALA A 7 -12.75 3.06 9.16
N ALA A 8 -13.11 1.97 9.85
CA ALA A 8 -14.50 1.56 10.03
C ALA A 8 -15.29 2.50 10.97
N ARG A 9 -14.66 2.96 12.07
CA ARG A 9 -15.30 3.84 13.06
C ARG A 9 -15.38 5.29 12.62
N GLU A 10 -14.40 5.77 11.86
CA GLU A 10 -14.23 7.17 11.47
C GLU A 10 -14.03 7.30 9.94
N PRO A 11 -15.06 6.99 9.13
CA PRO A 11 -14.92 6.96 7.67
C PRO A 11 -14.60 8.33 7.07
N LEU A 12 -15.08 9.43 7.68
CA LEU A 12 -14.75 10.79 7.25
C LEU A 12 -13.30 11.15 7.53
N GLY A 13 -12.81 10.82 8.74
CA GLY A 13 -11.40 11.02 9.11
C GLY A 13 -10.46 10.20 8.22
N ASN A 14 -10.80 8.94 7.96
CA ASN A 14 -10.05 8.09 7.03
C ASN A 14 -9.99 8.66 5.60
N ARG A 15 -11.10 9.21 5.09
CA ARG A 15 -11.12 9.89 3.78
C ARG A 15 -10.22 11.13 3.77
N ALA A 16 -10.28 11.95 4.80
CA ALA A 16 -9.43 13.14 4.90
C ALA A 16 -7.94 12.77 4.96
N HIS A 17 -7.58 11.72 5.71
CA HIS A 17 -6.21 11.21 5.75
C HIS A 17 -5.75 10.70 4.37
N ALA A 18 -6.59 9.92 3.68
CA ALA A 18 -6.28 9.42 2.34
C ALA A 18 -6.08 10.56 1.33
N ALA A 19 -6.97 11.57 1.34
CA ALA A 19 -6.86 12.74 0.48
C ALA A 19 -5.53 13.46 0.69
N ARG A 20 -5.15 13.74 1.95
CA ARG A 20 -3.88 14.41 2.26
C ARG A 20 -2.67 13.63 1.75
N ILE A 21 -2.68 12.31 1.87
CA ILE A 21 -1.59 11.46 1.35
C ILE A 21 -1.53 11.57 -0.18
N LEU A 22 -2.67 11.52 -0.87
CA LEU A 22 -2.72 11.63 -2.33
C LEU A 22 -2.26 13.02 -2.82
N ASP A 23 -2.62 14.09 -2.13
CA ASP A 23 -2.13 15.44 -2.44
C ASP A 23 -0.61 15.50 -2.36
N LEU A 24 -0.01 14.93 -1.30
CA LEU A 24 1.45 14.87 -1.15
C LEU A 24 2.13 14.05 -2.27
N VAL A 25 1.45 13.02 -2.79
CA VAL A 25 1.94 12.25 -3.94
C VAL A 25 1.84 13.07 -5.22
N ALA A 26 0.73 13.77 -5.44
CA ALA A 26 0.54 14.65 -6.60
C ALA A 26 1.55 15.81 -6.62
N GLU A 27 1.87 16.37 -5.47
CA GLU A 27 2.92 17.38 -5.28
C GLU A 27 4.35 16.82 -5.47
N GLY A 28 4.52 15.49 -5.50
CA GLY A 28 5.82 14.83 -5.59
C GLY A 28 6.64 14.87 -4.29
N THR A 29 6.04 15.34 -3.19
CA THR A 29 6.61 15.35 -1.83
C THR A 29 6.72 13.92 -1.28
N LEU A 30 5.69 13.11 -1.50
CA LEU A 30 5.73 11.67 -1.26
C LEU A 30 5.92 10.95 -2.59
N ARG A 31 6.90 10.05 -2.66
CA ARG A 31 7.18 9.25 -3.86
C ARG A 31 7.12 7.77 -3.52
N PRO A 32 5.94 7.12 -3.61
CA PRO A 32 5.80 5.71 -3.33
C PRO A 32 6.71 4.88 -4.24
N HIS A 33 7.52 4.01 -3.65
CA HIS A 33 8.38 3.11 -4.40
C HIS A 33 7.69 1.75 -4.58
N VAL A 34 7.44 1.39 -5.84
CA VAL A 34 6.95 0.07 -6.22
C VAL A 34 8.16 -0.83 -6.47
N ASP A 35 8.34 -1.83 -5.62
CA ASP A 35 9.37 -2.87 -5.78
C ASP A 35 9.08 -3.73 -7.00
N ARG A 36 7.80 -4.11 -7.16
CA ARG A 36 7.37 -5.09 -8.16
C ARG A 36 5.87 -5.07 -8.41
N VAL A 37 5.52 -5.46 -9.63
CA VAL A 37 4.16 -5.84 -10.03
C VAL A 37 4.16 -7.34 -10.35
N VAL A 38 3.26 -8.11 -9.74
CA VAL A 38 3.21 -9.58 -9.85
C VAL A 38 1.80 -10.03 -10.25
N PRO A 39 1.63 -10.94 -11.23
CA PRO A 39 0.31 -11.50 -11.56
C PRO A 39 -0.30 -12.25 -10.37
N PHE A 40 -1.63 -12.31 -10.26
CA PHE A 40 -2.33 -13.04 -9.20
C PHE A 40 -1.93 -14.52 -9.17
N ALA A 41 -1.70 -15.11 -10.34
CA ALA A 41 -1.21 -16.48 -10.50
C ALA A 41 0.14 -16.74 -9.79
N ARG A 42 0.92 -15.69 -9.47
CA ARG A 42 2.22 -15.73 -8.78
C ARG A 42 2.18 -15.07 -7.41
N SER A 43 1.00 -14.94 -6.81
CA SER A 43 0.83 -14.34 -5.47
C SER A 43 1.64 -15.03 -4.38
N SER A 44 1.79 -16.37 -4.44
CA SER A 44 2.61 -17.12 -3.47
C SER A 44 4.07 -16.67 -3.46
N GLU A 45 4.67 -16.46 -4.64
CA GLU A 45 6.05 -15.96 -4.75
C GLU A 45 6.21 -14.55 -4.15
N ALA A 46 5.23 -13.67 -4.39
CA ALA A 46 5.22 -12.34 -3.81
C ALA A 46 5.20 -12.40 -2.28
N LEU A 47 4.41 -13.31 -1.71
CA LEU A 47 4.33 -13.52 -0.27
C LEU A 47 5.62 -14.10 0.32
N GLU A 48 6.20 -15.12 -0.32
CA GLU A 48 7.48 -15.71 0.12
C GLU A 48 8.60 -14.66 0.20
N ARG A 49 8.68 -13.76 -0.79
CA ARG A 49 9.66 -12.66 -0.77
C ARG A 49 9.41 -11.67 0.36
N LEU A 50 8.14 -11.36 0.65
CA LEU A 50 7.77 -10.49 1.76
C LEU A 50 8.17 -11.11 3.10
N GLU A 51 7.89 -12.39 3.31
CA GLU A 51 8.28 -13.15 4.51
C GLU A 51 9.79 -13.18 4.70
N ARG A 52 10.54 -13.33 3.61
CA ARG A 52 12.01 -13.29 3.60
C ARG A 52 12.59 -11.88 3.72
N ARG A 53 11.75 -10.83 3.87
CA ARG A 53 12.15 -9.41 3.93
C ARG A 53 12.95 -8.94 2.71
N GLN A 54 12.63 -9.47 1.54
CA GLN A 54 13.30 -9.14 0.27
C GLN A 54 12.58 -8.06 -0.55
N VAL A 55 11.51 -7.49 0.00
CA VAL A 55 10.72 -6.44 -0.64
C VAL A 55 11.22 -5.08 -0.14
N LEU A 56 11.67 -4.23 -1.06
CA LEU A 56 12.04 -2.85 -0.76
C LEU A 56 10.95 -1.94 -1.32
N GLY A 57 9.98 -1.57 -0.49
CA GLY A 57 8.82 -0.77 -0.90
C GLY A 57 7.55 -1.60 -1.05
N LYS A 58 6.76 -1.34 -2.11
CA LYS A 58 5.44 -1.97 -2.29
C LYS A 58 5.46 -3.04 -3.38
N VAL A 59 4.89 -4.20 -3.09
CA VAL A 59 4.48 -5.18 -4.12
C VAL A 59 3.02 -4.92 -4.49
N VAL A 60 2.75 -4.86 -5.79
CA VAL A 60 1.40 -4.72 -6.37
C VAL A 60 1.04 -6.02 -7.07
N LEU A 61 -0.18 -6.50 -6.85
CA LEU A 61 -0.69 -7.65 -7.57
C LEU A 61 -1.65 -7.20 -8.68
N VAL A 62 -1.58 -7.85 -9.84
CA VAL A 62 -2.44 -7.59 -11.01
C VAL A 62 -3.15 -8.87 -11.46
N PRO A 63 -4.33 -8.78 -12.10
CA PRO A 63 -5.03 -9.93 -12.68
C PRO A 63 -4.15 -10.84 -13.55
#